data_AF-A0A6S7FPT2-F1
#
_entry.id   AF-A0A6S7FPT2-F1
#
_cell.length_a   1.000
_cell.length_b   1.000
_cell.length_c   1.000
_cell.angle_alpha   90.00
_cell.angle_beta   90.00
_cell.angle_gamma   90.00
#
_symmetry.space_group_name_H-M   'P 1'
#
loop_
_entity.id
_entity.type
_entity.pdbx_description
1 polymer ?
#
loop_
_entity_poly.entity_id
_entity_poly.type
_entity_poly.pdbx_seq_one_letter_code
_entity_poly.pdbx_strand_id
1 'polypeptide(L)'
;MARKTAKANVTRKINEIAELVKDINNLERVQSVYYDFEESLRKFTLAHGNYHANLTDEDDVQESETYYSVEVRRTSAFKDRIKTWLENNEFCHKNRTEQFNEIRPSDSVSNIGSRTDCGSKS
;
A
#
# COMPACT_ATOMS: atom_id res chain seq x y z
N MET A 1 -14.59 4.32 27.15
CA MET A 1 -14.11 5.36 26.19
C MET A 1 -13.00 4.86 25.26
N ALA A 2 -11.95 4.19 25.75
CA ALA A 2 -10.81 3.74 24.95
C ALA A 2 -11.17 2.94 23.67
N ARG A 3 -12.07 1.95 23.77
CA ARG A 3 -12.54 1.14 22.62
C ARG A 3 -13.16 1.99 21.51
N LYS A 4 -14.01 2.97 21.86
CA LYS A 4 -14.68 3.85 20.89
C LYS A 4 -13.66 4.75 20.17
N THR A 5 -12.72 5.33 20.91
CA THR A 5 -11.65 6.16 20.34
C THR A 5 -10.75 5.35 19.41
N ALA A 6 -10.33 4.14 19.82
CA ALA A 6 -9.51 3.27 18.99
C ALA A 6 -10.25 2.87 17.70
N LYS A 7 -11.55 2.55 17.76
CA LYS A 7 -12.38 2.30 16.57
C LYS A 7 -12.42 3.51 15.63
N ALA A 8 -12.63 4.71 16.18
CA ALA A 8 -12.68 5.93 15.38
C ALA A 8 -11.36 6.17 14.63
N ASN A 9 -10.22 5.89 15.27
CA ASN A 9 -8.91 5.98 14.62
C ASN A 9 -8.76 4.97 13.48
N VAL A 10 -9.19 3.71 13.67
CA VAL A 10 -9.23 2.70 12.60
C VAL A 10 -10.08 3.19 11.42
N THR A 11 -11.28 3.71 11.69
CA THR A 11 -12.17 4.21 10.63
C THR A 11 -11.56 5.40 9.89
N ARG A 12 -10.91 6.33 10.60
CA ARG A 12 -10.21 7.47 9.98
C ARG A 12 -9.13 6.98 9.01
N LYS A 13 -8.32 6.00 9.43
CA LYS A 13 -7.25 5.43 8.60
C LYS A 13 -7.78 4.67 7.39
N ILE A 14 -8.89 3.95 7.53
CA ILE A 14 -9.59 3.32 6.39
C ILE A 14 -9.97 4.37 5.35
N ASN A 15 -10.58 5.48 5.78
CA ASN A 15 -11.01 6.54 4.87
C ASN A 15 -9.80 7.23 4.22
N GLU A 16 -8.73 7.49 4.97
CA GLU A 16 -7.50 8.09 4.45
C GLU A 16 -6.89 7.20 3.35
N ILE A 17 -6.76 5.90 3.61
CA ILE A 17 -6.24 4.94 2.62
C ILE A 17 -7.17 4.86 1.40
N ALA A 18 -8.49 4.81 1.61
CA ALA A 18 -9.47 4.71 0.53
C ALA A 18 -9.41 5.89 -0.46
N GLU A 19 -9.02 7.08 0.02
CA GLU A 19 -8.77 8.24 -0.84
C GLU A 19 -7.41 8.13 -1.56
N LEU A 20 -6.35 7.72 -0.85
CA LEU A 20 -5.00 7.66 -1.42
C LEU A 20 -4.86 6.62 -2.53
N VAL A 21 -5.50 5.45 -2.40
CA VAL A 21 -5.41 4.36 -3.41
C VAL A 21 -6.04 4.68 -4.76
N LYS A 22 -6.73 5.82 -4.87
CA LYS A 22 -7.30 6.31 -6.15
C LYS A 22 -6.21 6.81 -7.11
N ASP A 23 -5.04 7.14 -6.59
CA ASP A 23 -3.89 7.61 -7.38
C ASP A 23 -2.64 6.79 -7.04
N ILE A 24 -2.09 6.12 -8.05
CA ILE A 24 -0.89 5.28 -7.93
C ILE A 24 0.34 6.07 -7.48
N ASN A 25 0.39 7.39 -7.74
CA ASN A 25 1.51 8.22 -7.30
C ASN A 25 1.58 8.35 -5.77
N ASN A 26 0.52 7.99 -5.05
CA ASN A 26 0.49 8.00 -3.59
C ASN A 26 1.04 6.70 -2.96
N LEU A 27 1.68 5.81 -3.72
CA LEU A 27 2.11 4.49 -3.27
C LEU A 27 2.83 4.50 -1.90
N GLU A 28 3.86 5.34 -1.75
CA GLU A 28 4.63 5.45 -0.50
C GLU A 28 3.75 5.94 0.67
N ARG A 29 2.84 6.86 0.38
CA ARG A 29 1.91 7.40 1.39
C ARG A 29 0.86 6.37 1.79
N VAL A 30 0.34 5.59 0.84
CA VAL A 30 -0.55 4.45 1.14
C VAL A 30 0.17 3.47 2.05
N GLN A 31 1.42 3.13 1.75
CA GLN A 31 2.22 2.20 2.57
C GLN A 31 2.41 2.72 4.00
N SER A 32 2.79 4.00 4.16
CA SER A 32 2.93 4.63 5.47
C SER A 32 1.61 4.62 6.28
N VAL A 33 0.50 5.05 5.67
CA VAL A 33 -0.80 5.08 6.35
C VAL A 33 -1.33 3.66 6.63
N TYR A 34 -0.97 2.68 5.81
CA TYR A 34 -1.29 1.27 6.05
C TYR A 34 -0.61 0.73 7.33
N TYR A 35 0.65 1.09 7.60
CA TYR A 35 1.29 0.73 8.87
C TYR A 35 0.60 1.38 10.08
N ASP A 36 0.22 2.67 9.97
CA ASP A 36 -0.55 3.36 11.02
C ASP A 36 -1.93 2.70 11.25
N PHE A 37 -2.55 2.21 10.17
CA PHE A 37 -3.80 1.47 10.23
C PHE A 37 -3.63 0.16 11.00
N GLU A 38 -2.58 -0.62 10.72
CA GLU A 38 -2.29 -1.86 11.45
C GLU A 38 -2.03 -1.61 12.94
N GLU A 39 -1.30 -0.54 13.27
CA GLU A 39 -1.09 -0.14 14.66
C GLU A 39 -2.40 0.26 15.34
N SER A 40 -3.26 1.00 14.64
CA SER A 40 -4.59 1.41 15.12
C SER A 40 -5.50 0.20 15.35
N LEU A 41 -5.45 -0.81 14.46
CA LEU A 41 -6.17 -2.08 14.65
C LEU A 41 -5.70 -2.81 15.89
N ARG A 42 -4.38 -2.93 16.11
CA ARG A 42 -3.82 -3.53 17.32
C ARG A 42 -4.32 -2.83 18.59
N LYS A 43 -4.34 -1.49 18.60
CA LYS A 43 -4.86 -0.69 19.72
C LYS A 43 -6.35 -0.94 19.93
N PHE A 44 -7.13 -1.07 18.85
CA PHE A 44 -8.55 -1.41 18.93
C PHE A 44 -8.79 -2.81 19.49
N THR A 45 -8.06 -3.83 19.02
CA THR A 45 -8.11 -5.21 19.53
C THR A 45 -7.82 -5.26 21.02
N LEU A 46 -6.76 -4.60 21.48
CA LEU A 46 -6.41 -4.55 22.89
C LEU A 46 -7.50 -3.84 23.72
N ALA A 47 -7.98 -2.68 23.25
CA ALA A 47 -9.03 -1.94 23.93
C ALA A 47 -10.37 -2.69 23.96
N HIS A 48 -10.67 -3.49 22.93
CA HIS A 48 -11.83 -4.37 22.91
C HIS A 48 -11.66 -5.51 23.91
N GLY A 49 -10.52 -6.20 23.92
CA GLY A 49 -10.25 -7.28 24.88
C GLY A 49 -10.37 -6.80 26.33
N ASN A 50 -9.82 -5.63 26.66
CA ASN A 50 -9.96 -5.04 27.99
C ASN A 50 -11.42 -4.69 28.32
N TYR A 51 -12.19 -4.18 27.35
CA TYR A 51 -13.62 -3.92 27.55
C TYR A 51 -14.37 -5.23 27.82
N HIS A 52 -14.14 -6.23 26.99
CA HIS A 52 -14.84 -7.51 27.02
C HIS A 52 -14.56 -8.28 28.31
N ALA A 53 -13.32 -8.29 28.80
CA ALA A 53 -12.93 -8.93 30.05
C ALA A 53 -13.61 -8.35 31.31
N ASN A 54 -14.18 -7.13 31.22
CA ASN A 54 -14.90 -6.51 32.33
C ASN A 54 -16.41 -6.73 32.27
N LEU A 55 -16.92 -7.46 31.28
CA LEU A 55 -18.33 -7.79 31.17
C LEU A 55 -18.64 -9.01 32.05
N THR A 56 -19.73 -8.92 32.80
CA THR A 56 -20.21 -9.99 33.68
C THR A 56 -21.58 -10.51 33.26
N ASP A 57 -22.30 -9.73 32.47
CA ASP A 57 -23.60 -10.09 31.93
C ASP A 57 -23.42 -10.89 30.64
N GLU A 58 -24.14 -12.01 30.52
CA GLU A 58 -23.97 -12.96 29.41
C GLU A 58 -24.48 -12.38 28.08
N ASP A 59 -25.54 -11.57 28.11
CA ASP A 59 -26.05 -10.90 26.90
C ASP A 59 -25.04 -9.84 26.42
N ASP A 60 -24.47 -9.06 27.33
CA ASP A 60 -23.41 -8.09 27.02
C ASP A 60 -22.14 -8.77 26.45
N VAL A 61 -21.76 -9.92 26.99
CA VAL A 61 -20.63 -10.74 26.50
C VAL A 61 -20.90 -11.16 25.06
N GLN A 62 -22.06 -11.77 24.80
CA GLN A 62 -22.43 -12.25 23.47
C GLN A 62 -22.55 -11.11 22.45
N GLU A 63 -23.13 -9.98 22.84
CA GLU A 63 -23.21 -8.79 21.99
C GLU A 63 -21.79 -8.28 21.67
N SER A 64 -20.92 -8.20 22.67
CA SER A 64 -19.54 -7.74 22.50
C SER A 64 -18.74 -8.63 21.55
N GLU A 65 -18.83 -9.96 21.67
CA GLU A 65 -18.17 -10.90 20.76
C GLU A 65 -18.70 -10.75 19.33
N THR A 66 -20.02 -10.71 19.19
CA THR A 66 -20.68 -10.58 17.88
C THR A 66 -20.22 -9.31 17.19
N TYR A 67 -20.27 -8.18 17.90
CA TYR A 67 -19.80 -6.89 17.42
C TYR A 67 -18.33 -6.94 16.98
N TYR A 68 -17.44 -7.51 17.80
CA TYR A 68 -16.01 -7.58 17.48
C TYR A 68 -15.73 -8.46 16.28
N SER A 69 -16.41 -9.60 16.16
CA SER A 69 -16.24 -10.52 15.04
C SER A 69 -16.55 -9.85 13.69
N VAL A 70 -17.61 -9.03 13.65
CA VAL A 70 -18.01 -8.25 12.46
C VAL A 70 -16.94 -7.22 12.11
N GLU A 71 -16.44 -6.47 13.10
CA GLU A 71 -15.40 -5.46 12.89
C GLU A 71 -14.07 -6.09 12.45
N VAL A 72 -13.67 -7.23 13.01
CA VAL A 72 -12.46 -7.97 12.59
C VAL A 72 -12.59 -8.46 11.16
N ARG A 73 -13.71 -9.06 10.78
CA ARG A 73 -13.93 -9.51 9.39
C ARG A 73 -13.85 -8.34 8.41
N ARG A 74 -14.51 -7.22 8.71
CA ARG A 74 -14.50 -6.02 7.87
C ARG A 74 -13.08 -5.47 7.71
N THR A 75 -12.34 -5.36 8.80
CA THR A 75 -11.00 -4.77 8.80
C THR A 75 -9.96 -5.69 8.18
N SER A 76 -10.09 -7.02 8.34
CA SER A 76 -9.26 -8.01 7.64
C SER A 76 -9.48 -7.95 6.13
N ALA A 77 -10.72 -7.95 5.67
CA ALA A 77 -11.01 -7.84 4.23
C ALA A 77 -10.46 -6.54 3.63
N PHE A 78 -10.51 -5.43 4.38
CA PHE A 78 -9.89 -4.18 3.95
C PHE A 78 -8.36 -4.31 3.89
N LYS A 79 -7.74 -4.87 4.93
CA LYS A 79 -6.29 -5.10 5.00
C LYS A 79 -5.78 -5.88 3.80
N ASP A 80 -6.43 -6.99 3.47
CA ASP A 80 -6.04 -7.86 2.35
C ASP A 80 -6.12 -7.11 1.01
N ARG A 81 -7.19 -6.34 0.79
CA ARG A 81 -7.36 -5.52 -0.43
C ARG A 81 -6.24 -4.51 -0.60
N ILE A 82 -5.86 -3.82 0.47
CA ILE A 82 -4.79 -2.81 0.40
C ILE A 82 -3.43 -3.48 0.20
N LYS A 83 -3.19 -4.62 0.85
CA LYS A 83 -1.96 -5.39 0.65
C LYS A 83 -1.81 -5.83 -0.80
N THR A 84 -2.85 -6.39 -1.41
CA THR A 84 -2.85 -6.74 -2.84
C THR A 84 -2.66 -5.53 -3.73
N TRP A 85 -3.27 -4.39 -3.40
CA TRP A 85 -3.05 -3.15 -4.15
C TRP A 85 -1.58 -2.69 -4.07
N LEU A 86 -0.98 -2.69 -2.88
CA LEU A 86 0.44 -2.34 -2.69
C LEU A 86 1.35 -3.27 -3.51
N GLU A 87 1.18 -4.58 -3.39
CA GLU A 87 1.97 -5.60 -4.10
C GLU A 87 1.92 -5.41 -5.63
N ASN A 88 0.72 -5.18 -6.18
CA ASN A 88 0.53 -5.00 -7.62
C ASN A 88 1.16 -3.69 -8.14
N ASN A 89 1.08 -2.62 -7.35
CA ASN A 89 1.56 -1.30 -7.77
C ASN A 89 3.05 -1.10 -7.50
N GLU A 90 3.63 -1.71 -6.46
CA GLU A 90 5.08 -1.75 -6.24
C GLU A 90 5.81 -2.43 -7.41
N PHE A 91 5.24 -3.51 -7.95
CA PHE A 91 5.79 -4.18 -9.14
C PHE A 91 5.79 -3.26 -10.37
N CYS A 92 4.68 -2.56 -10.62
CA CYS A 92 4.57 -1.62 -11.75
C CYS A 92 5.47 -0.39 -11.59
N HIS A 93 5.63 0.13 -10.37
CA HIS A 93 6.46 1.28 -10.08
C HIS A 93 7.95 0.97 -10.34
N LYS A 94 8.44 -0.19 -9.85
CA LYS A 94 9.82 -0.64 -10.09
C LYS A 94 10.13 -0.79 -11.58
N ASN A 95 9.24 -1.45 -12.33
CA ASN A 95 9.44 -1.62 -13.78
C ASN A 95 9.42 -0.30 -14.57
N ARG A 96 8.63 0.69 -14.14
CA ARG A 96 8.57 2.02 -14.77
C ARG A 96 9.86 2.82 -14.52
N THR A 97 10.40 2.78 -13.30
CA THR A 97 11.66 3.46 -12.98
C THR A 97 12.84 2.86 -13.74
N GLU A 98 12.88 1.53 -13.89
CA GLU A 98 13.91 0.85 -14.69
C GLU A 98 13.81 1.19 -16.19
N GLN A 99 12.60 1.20 -16.77
CA GLN A 99 12.41 1.59 -18.19
C GLN A 99 12.81 3.04 -18.51
N PHE A 100 12.64 3.97 -17.57
CA PHE A 100 13.05 5.37 -17.78
C PHE A 100 14.56 5.59 -17.65
N ASN A 101 15.28 4.69 -16.97
CA ASN A 101 16.74 4.76 -16.86
C ASN A 101 17.49 4.07 -18.02
N GLU A 102 16.80 3.30 -18.87
CA GLU A 102 17.42 2.53 -19.96
C GLU A 102 17.31 3.20 -21.35
N ILE A 103 17.08 4.51 -21.41
CA ILE A 103 17.21 5.28 -22.66
C ILE A 103 18.53 6.04 -22.66
N ARG A 104 19.61 5.39 -23.13
CA ARG A 104 20.77 6.09 -23.68
C ARG A 104 20.49 6.38 -25.15
N PRO A 105 20.26 7.63 -25.58
CA PRO A 105 20.31 7.98 -26.99
C PRO A 105 21.79 8.10 -27.37
N SER A 106 22.43 6.99 -27.73
CA SER A 106 23.66 7.07 -28.51
C SER A 106 23.29 7.22 -29.98
N ASP A 107 22.63 8.33 -30.31
CA ASP A 107 22.66 8.87 -31.66
C ASP A 107 24.06 9.45 -31.90
N SER A 108 25.00 8.57 -32.22
CA SER A 108 26.26 8.95 -32.87
C SER A 108 26.15 8.57 -34.34
N VAL A 109 25.41 9.37 -35.09
CA VAL A 109 25.44 9.38 -36.54
C VAL A 109 26.79 9.98 -36.96
N SER A 110 27.80 9.13 -37.16
CA SER A 110 29.01 9.53 -37.90
C SER A 110 29.01 8.84 -39.25
N ASN A 111 28.17 9.36 -40.14
CA ASN A 111 28.31 9.15 -41.58
C ASN A 111 28.90 10.44 -42.18
N ILE A 112 30.18 10.43 -42.52
CA ILE A 112 30.75 11.14 -43.67
C ILE A 112 31.89 10.25 -44.16
N GLY A 113 31.69 9.69 -45.35
CA GLY A 113 32.69 8.88 -46.01
C GLY A 113 33.89 9.68 -46.49
N SER A 114 34.99 8.99 -46.68
CA SER A 114 35.87 9.29 -47.79
C SER A 114 36.44 7.98 -48.32
N ARG A 115 35.90 7.58 -49.48
CA ARG A 115 36.58 6.67 -50.39
C ARG A 115 37.76 7.43 -50.97
N THR A 116 38.97 6.94 -50.77
CA THR A 116 40.02 7.09 -51.77
C THR A 116 40.63 5.71 -52.01
N ASP A 117 40.00 5.02 -52.97
CA ASP A 117 40.69 4.12 -53.86
C ASP A 117 41.73 4.93 -54.63
N CYS A 118 42.99 4.48 -54.62
CA CYS A 118 43.91 4.73 -55.71
C CYS A 118 44.96 3.62 -55.68
N GLY A 119 44.64 2.50 -56.31
CA GLY A 119 45.69 1.63 -56.84
C GLY A 119 46.40 2.35 -57.99
N SER A 120 47.72 2.18 -58.09
CA SER A 120 48.40 1.87 -59.36
C SER A 120 49.89 1.61 -59.13
N LYS A 121 50.35 0.62 -59.89
CA LYS A 121 51.71 0.09 -60.00
C LYS A 121 52.69 1.13 -60.53
N SER A 122 53.97 1.00 -60.16
CA SER A 122 55.07 0.97 -61.14
C SER A 122 56.30 0.30 -60.55
#